data_AF-A0A6H9H9L2-F1
#
_entry.id   AF-A0A6H9H9L2-F1
#
_cell.length_a   1.000
_cell.length_b   1.000
_cell.length_c   1.000
_cell.angle_alpha   90.00
_cell.angle_beta   90.00
_cell.angle_gamma   90.00
#
_symmetry.space_group_name_H-M   'P 1'
#
loop_
_entity.id
_entity.type
_entity.pdbx_description
1 polymer ?
#
loop_
_entity_poly.entity_id
_entity_poly.type
_entity_poly.pdbx_seq_one_letter_code
_entity_poly.pdbx_strand_id
1 'polypeptide(L)'
;MKKVLGALLILLSLKSNLIAQWSQQTSGTSEYLTTVYFASENVGYISGGMQTVLKTVNGENSWQAININLFPGEEMSCIYFLNENTGWVSTGWICGSGGTVVKMTNGGAV
;
A
#
# COMPACT_ATOMS: atom_id res chain seq x y z
N MET A 1 -14.20 -36.23 -28.34
CA MET A 1 -14.60 -35.98 -26.94
C MET A 1 -13.50 -35.34 -26.09
N LYS A 2 -12.26 -35.86 -26.02
CA LYS A 2 -11.17 -35.25 -25.21
C LYS A 2 -10.82 -33.79 -25.55
N LYS A 3 -10.83 -33.42 -26.85
CA LYS A 3 -10.57 -32.03 -27.30
C LYS A 3 -11.65 -31.02 -26.87
N VAL A 4 -12.91 -31.48 -26.79
CA VAL A 4 -14.06 -30.65 -26.36
C VAL A 4 -14.04 -30.46 -24.84
N LEU A 5 -13.64 -31.49 -24.10
CA LEU A 5 -13.53 -31.45 -22.64
C LEU A 5 -12.40 -30.50 -22.17
N GLY A 6 -11.27 -30.47 -22.88
CA GLY A 6 -10.17 -29.53 -22.61
C GLY A 6 -10.55 -28.07 -22.88
N ALA A 7 -11.28 -27.80 -23.96
CA ALA A 7 -11.79 -26.46 -24.26
C ALA A 7 -12.81 -25.97 -23.21
N LEU A 8 -13.65 -26.87 -22.68
CA LEU A 8 -14.64 -26.55 -21.64
C LEU A 8 -13.97 -26.21 -20.30
N LEU A 9 -12.90 -26.92 -19.92
CA LEU A 9 -12.11 -26.64 -18.72
C LEU A 9 -11.38 -25.29 -18.80
N ILE A 10 -10.83 -24.94 -19.97
CA ILE A 10 -10.20 -23.62 -20.22
C ILE A 10 -11.26 -22.50 -20.13
N LEU A 11 -12.45 -22.71 -20.68
CA LEU A 11 -13.56 -21.76 -20.56
C LEU A 11 -14.11 -21.61 -19.13
N LEU A 12 -14.03 -22.67 -18.31
CA LEU A 12 -14.37 -22.63 -16.88
C LEU A 12 -13.31 -21.89 -16.06
N SER A 13 -12.02 -22.01 -16.41
CA SER A 13 -10.92 -21.26 -15.76
C SER A 13 -10.83 -19.78 -16.20
N LEU A 14 -11.44 -19.40 -17.32
CA LEU A 14 -11.44 -18.02 -17.84
C LEU A 14 -12.52 -17.12 -17.21
N LYS A 15 -13.40 -17.65 -16.34
CA LYS A 15 -14.58 -16.91 -15.85
C LYS A 15 -14.36 -16.00 -14.63
N SER A 16 -13.20 -15.97 -13.99
CA SER A 16 -13.08 -15.31 -12.67
C SER A 16 -12.71 -13.82 -12.69
N ASN A 17 -12.42 -13.20 -13.83
CA ASN A 17 -11.89 -11.82 -13.87
C ASN A 17 -12.91 -10.73 -14.26
N LEU A 18 -14.20 -11.06 -14.34
CA LEU A 18 -15.25 -10.11 -14.72
C LEU A 18 -15.86 -9.35 -13.53
N ILE A 19 -15.42 -9.68 -12.32
CA ILE A 19 -15.84 -9.04 -11.07
C ILE A 19 -14.60 -8.73 -10.24
N ALA A 20 -14.65 -7.67 -9.44
CA ALA A 20 -13.58 -7.36 -8.49
C ALA A 20 -13.38 -8.53 -7.53
N GLN A 21 -12.13 -8.96 -7.36
CA GLN A 21 -11.74 -10.05 -6.48
C GLN A 21 -10.97 -9.50 -5.28
N TRP A 22 -11.30 -9.99 -4.09
CA TRP A 22 -10.56 -9.66 -2.87
C TRP A 22 -9.65 -10.82 -2.50
N SER A 23 -8.34 -10.57 -2.52
CA SER A 23 -7.33 -11.48 -1.97
C SER A 23 -6.74 -10.87 -0.70
N GLN A 24 -6.61 -11.66 0.37
CA GLN A 24 -5.90 -11.22 1.55
C GLN A 24 -4.42 -10.95 1.23
N GLN A 25 -3.90 -9.85 1.76
CA GLN A 25 -2.51 -9.45 1.60
C GLN A 25 -1.85 -9.33 2.97
N THR A 26 -0.62 -9.82 3.09
CA THR A 26 0.18 -9.66 4.31
C THR A 26 0.87 -8.30 4.28
N SER A 27 0.63 -7.48 5.29
CA SER A 27 1.27 -6.17 5.45
C SER A 27 2.70 -6.25 5.99
N GLY A 28 3.06 -7.36 6.66
CA GLY A 28 4.35 -7.52 7.33
C GLY A 28 4.45 -6.81 8.68
N THR A 29 3.34 -6.29 9.22
CA THR A 29 3.28 -5.61 10.54
C THR A 29 2.03 -6.02 11.31
N SER A 30 2.09 -5.93 12.64
CA SER A 30 0.93 -6.06 13.55
C SER A 30 0.22 -4.73 13.82
N GLU A 31 0.82 -3.62 13.40
CA GLU A 31 0.24 -2.29 13.60
C GLU A 31 -1.00 -2.06 12.75
N TYR A 32 -1.92 -1.25 13.27
CA TYR A 32 -3.12 -0.87 12.53
C TYR A 32 -2.77 0.05 11.36
N LEU A 33 -3.43 -0.13 10.22
CA LEU A 33 -3.18 0.63 8.99
C LEU A 33 -4.35 1.57 8.75
N THR A 34 -4.06 2.84 8.48
CA THR A 34 -5.08 3.91 8.43
C THR A 34 -5.31 4.44 7.02
N THR A 35 -4.27 4.47 6.19
CA THR A 35 -4.35 5.06 4.84
C THR A 35 -3.53 4.25 3.84
N VAL A 36 -4.00 4.20 2.59
CA VAL A 36 -3.27 3.68 1.43
C VAL A 36 -3.32 4.69 0.30
N TYR A 37 -2.20 4.89 -0.40
CA TYR A 37 -2.09 5.77 -1.56
C TYR A 37 -1.17 5.15 -2.62
N PHE A 38 -1.62 5.13 -3.87
CA PHE A 38 -0.81 4.69 -5.00
C PHE A 38 -0.33 5.90 -5.82
N ALA A 39 0.98 6.06 -5.90
CA ALA A 39 1.64 7.10 -6.70
C ALA A 39 1.76 6.71 -8.18
N SER A 40 1.68 5.41 -8.47
CA SER A 40 1.51 4.82 -9.79
C SER A 40 0.82 3.46 -9.67
N GLU A 41 0.59 2.77 -10.79
CA GLU A 41 0.04 1.40 -10.77
C GLU A 41 0.90 0.41 -9.98
N ASN A 42 2.21 0.68 -9.87
CA ASN A 42 3.18 -0.21 -9.22
C ASN A 42 3.65 0.30 -7.86
N VAL A 43 3.70 1.61 -7.66
CA VAL A 43 4.26 2.21 -6.45
C VAL A 43 3.15 2.68 -5.53
N GLY A 44 3.01 2.00 -4.40
CA GLY A 44 2.03 2.28 -3.37
C GLY A 44 2.65 2.48 -2.01
N TYR A 45 1.95 3.23 -1.17
CA TYR A 45 2.35 3.54 0.19
C TYR A 45 1.17 3.35 1.15
N ILE A 46 1.46 2.81 2.33
CA ILE A 46 0.50 2.68 3.43
C ILE A 46 1.06 3.43 4.62
N SER A 47 0.20 4.09 5.39
CA SER A 47 0.53 4.62 6.71
C SER A 47 -0.35 3.99 7.79
N GLY A 48 0.12 4.02 9.04
CA GLY A 48 -0.59 3.46 10.17
C GLY A 48 -0.01 3.85 11.51
N GLY A 49 -0.36 3.03 12.51
CA GLY A 49 0.05 3.20 13.89
C GLY A 49 1.56 3.09 14.10
N MET A 50 2.04 3.67 15.20
CA MET A 50 3.44 3.62 15.66
C MET A 50 4.45 3.99 14.56
N GLN A 51 4.17 5.05 13.80
CA GLN A 51 4.98 5.49 12.65
C GLN A 51 5.10 4.47 11.51
N THR A 52 4.17 3.53 11.40
CA THR A 52 4.20 2.55 10.32
C THR A 52 4.04 3.25 8.98
N VAL A 53 5.05 3.12 8.12
CA VAL A 53 4.95 3.41 6.69
C VAL A 53 5.43 2.20 5.92
N LEU A 54 4.59 1.71 5.01
CA LEU A 54 4.93 0.58 4.14
C LEU A 54 4.96 1.05 2.69
N LYS A 55 5.82 0.44 1.87
CA LYS A 55 5.92 0.68 0.44
C LYS A 55 5.83 -0.61 -0.36
N THR A 56 5.18 -0.52 -1.51
CA THR A 56 5.26 -1.50 -2.58
C THR A 56 5.82 -0.84 -3.84
N VAL A 57 6.52 -1.59 -4.68
CA VAL A 57 7.09 -1.12 -5.96
C VAL A 57 6.68 -1.96 -7.16
N ASN A 58 5.89 -3.00 -6.92
CA ASN A 58 5.47 -3.96 -7.94
C ASN A 58 3.95 -4.06 -8.04
N GLY A 59 3.20 -3.16 -7.39
CA GLY A 59 1.73 -3.13 -7.36
C GLY A 59 1.08 -4.33 -6.67
N GLU A 60 1.86 -5.38 -6.42
CA GLU A 60 1.37 -6.73 -6.23
C GLU A 60 2.17 -7.45 -5.13
N ASN A 61 1.46 -7.72 -4.04
CA ASN A 61 1.74 -8.78 -3.06
C ASN A 61 2.92 -8.62 -2.10
N SER A 62 3.66 -7.51 -2.11
CA SER A 62 4.68 -7.28 -1.08
C SER A 62 4.72 -5.83 -0.61
N TRP A 63 4.69 -5.67 0.72
CA TRP A 63 4.82 -4.40 1.42
C TRP A 63 6.09 -4.46 2.28
N GLN A 64 6.95 -3.46 2.12
CA GLN A 64 8.18 -3.33 2.87
C GLN A 64 8.09 -2.13 3.80
N ALA A 65 8.45 -2.31 5.07
CA ALA A 65 8.49 -1.21 6.02
C ALA A 65 9.58 -0.21 5.64
N ILE A 66 9.19 1.06 5.57
CA ILE A 66 10.12 2.18 5.48
C ILE A 66 10.25 2.78 6.86
N ASN A 67 11.48 2.81 7.36
CA ASN A 67 11.74 3.42 8.63
C ASN A 67 12.00 4.92 8.44
N ILE A 68 11.04 5.74 8.88
CA ILE A 68 11.19 7.20 8.94
C ILE A 68 11.86 7.65 10.25
N ASN A 69 11.61 6.99 11.39
CA ASN A 69 12.25 7.29 12.70
C ASN A 69 12.29 8.78 13.10
N LEU A 70 11.40 9.63 12.59
CA LEU A 70 11.45 11.07 12.82
C LEU A 70 10.76 11.48 14.13
N PHE A 71 9.74 10.75 14.58
CA PHE A 71 8.92 11.12 15.75
C PHE A 71 8.54 9.89 16.60
N PRO A 72 9.49 9.29 17.34
CA PRO A 72 9.24 8.14 18.20
C PRO A 72 8.00 8.32 19.08
N GLY A 73 7.01 7.44 18.92
CA GLY A 73 5.78 7.44 19.71
C GLY A 73 4.58 8.17 19.10
N GLU A 74 4.73 8.80 17.93
CA GLU A 74 3.64 9.47 17.22
C GLU A 74 2.94 8.55 16.19
N GLU A 75 1.66 8.83 15.92
CA GLU A 75 0.86 8.12 14.93
C GLU A 75 0.96 8.78 13.54
N MET A 76 0.94 8.01 12.45
CA MET A 76 0.82 8.58 11.09
C MET A 76 -0.64 8.66 10.67
N SER A 77 -1.09 9.87 10.35
CA SER A 77 -2.49 10.14 10.03
C SER A 77 -2.79 10.09 8.54
N CYS A 78 -1.96 10.74 7.73
CA CYS A 78 -2.19 10.86 6.29
C CYS A 78 -0.92 10.66 5.50
N ILE A 79 -1.12 10.24 4.26
CA ILE A 79 -0.08 10.11 3.28
C ILE A 79 -0.58 10.66 1.94
N TYR A 80 0.27 11.40 1.25
CA TYR A 80 0.02 11.91 -0.08
C TYR A 80 1.30 11.91 -0.90
N PHE A 81 1.24 11.44 -2.14
CA PHE A 81 2.39 11.49 -3.04
C PHE A 81 2.06 12.28 -4.30
N LEU A 82 3.00 13.12 -4.72
CA LEU A 82 2.96 13.81 -6.01
C LEU A 82 3.40 12.87 -7.14
N ASN A 83 4.37 12.00 -6.83
CA ASN A 83 4.90 10.98 -7.73
C ASN A 83 5.58 9.90 -6.89
N GLU A 84 6.10 8.86 -7.56
CA GLU A 84 6.75 7.71 -6.91
C GLU A 84 7.89 8.08 -5.96
N ASN A 85 8.51 9.25 -6.14
CA ASN A 85 9.68 9.68 -5.39
C ASN A 85 9.42 10.82 -4.40
N THR A 86 8.31 11.55 -4.54
CA THR A 86 8.05 12.75 -3.74
C THR A 86 6.65 12.70 -3.13
N GLY A 87 6.58 12.77 -1.81
CA GLY A 87 5.33 12.82 -1.07
C GLY A 87 5.46 13.46 0.29
N TRP A 88 4.39 13.40 1.06
CA TRP A 88 4.30 13.93 2.40
C TRP A 88 3.53 12.96 3.29
N VAL A 89 3.98 12.87 4.53
CA VAL A 89 3.29 12.16 5.61
C VAL A 89 3.08 13.12 6.75
N SER A 90 1.89 13.09 7.35
CA SER A 90 1.57 13.87 8.54
C SER A 90 1.45 12.98 9.77
N THR A 91 1.86 13.52 10.92
CA THR A 91 1.62 12.89 12.23
C THR A 91 0.26 13.27 12.80
N GLY A 92 -0.22 12.53 13.79
CA GLY A 92 -1.42 12.83 14.59
C GLY A 92 -2.49 11.75 14.54
N TRP A 93 -3.53 11.90 15.37
CA TRP A 93 -4.63 10.93 15.45
C TRP A 93 -5.46 10.90 14.16
N ILE A 94 -5.75 12.08 13.60
CA ILE A 94 -6.50 12.24 12.36
C ILE A 94 -5.83 13.24 11.45
N CYS A 95 -6.19 13.17 10.17
CA CYS A 95 -5.74 14.13 9.18
C CYS A 95 -6.08 15.57 9.57
N GLY A 96 -5.06 16.44 9.57
CA GLY A 96 -5.22 17.87 9.88
C GLY A 96 -5.26 18.21 11.37
N SER A 97 -5.00 17.27 12.29
CA SER A 97 -5.05 17.49 13.75
C SER A 97 -3.90 18.34 14.35
N GLY A 98 -3.24 19.19 13.56
CA GLY A 98 -2.12 20.02 14.05
C GLY A 98 -0.80 19.27 14.23
N GLY A 99 -0.63 18.13 13.58
CA GLY A 99 0.62 17.35 13.58
C GLY A 99 1.70 17.90 12.64
N THR A 100 2.88 17.29 12.70
CA THR A 100 4.02 17.64 11.84
C THR A 100 3.83 17.05 10.44
N VAL A 101 4.15 17.82 9.41
CA VAL A 101 4.21 17.32 8.02
C VAL A 101 5.66 17.12 7.63
N VAL A 102 6.00 15.91 7.20
CA VAL A 102 7.31 15.56 6.66
C VAL A 102 7.22 15.37 5.17
N LYS A 103 8.15 15.98 4.44
CA LYS A 103 8.37 15.68 3.03
C LYS A 103 9.25 14.44 2.88
N MET A 104 8.77 13.46 2.12
CA MET A 104 9.55 12.33 1.64
C MET A 104 10.10 12.63 0.25
N THR A 105 11.41 12.41 0.08
CA THR A 105 12.08 12.37 -1.22
C THR A 105 12.65 10.97 -1.46
N ASN A 106 12.99 10.64 -2.71
CA ASN A 106 13.45 9.30 -3.11
C ASN A 106 12.53 8.16 -2.65
N GLY A 107 11.22 8.45 -2.55
CA GLY A 107 10.20 7.49 -2.16
C GLY A 107 10.41 6.88 -0.78
N GLY A 108 10.98 7.66 0.15
CA GLY A 108 11.22 7.26 1.54
C GLY A 108 12.45 6.37 1.74
N ALA A 109 13.26 6.11 0.71
CA ALA A 109 14.53 5.42 0.88
C ALA A 109 15.52 6.31 1.66
N VAL A 110 16.18 5.70 2.65
CA VAL A 110 17.31 6.31 3.40
C VAL A 110 18.61 6.10 2.63
#